data_AF-A0AAP5YDN4-F1
#
_entry.id   AF-A0AAP5YDN4-F1
#
_cell.length_a   1.000
_cell.length_b   1.000
_cell.length_c   1.000
_cell.angle_alpha   90.00
_cell.angle_beta   90.00
_cell.angle_gamma   90.00
#
_symmetry.space_group_name_H-M   'P 1'
#
loop_
_entity.id
_entity.type
_entity.pdbx_description
1 polymer ?
#
loop_
_entity_poly.entity_id
_entity_poly.type
_entity_poly.pdbx_seq_one_letter_code
_entity_poly.pdbx_strand_id
1 'polypeptide(L)'
;MVTWPCLLKLDGDDELIYLRSHADLDSECEALILGPDDYVIDSNGNTFGLQYNDSNTTVLQPEERTLSVEEVTSLIQSHEFCLAQRCIIKIHFTSVQQAVEALAN
;
A
#
# COMPACT_ATOMS: atom_id res chain seq x y z
N MET A 1 -0.29 9.40 13.16
CA MET A 1 -1.69 9.19 12.70
C MET A 1 -1.60 8.81 11.23
N VAL A 2 -2.36 7.81 10.79
CA VAL A 2 -2.30 7.32 9.40
C VAL A 2 -2.87 8.38 8.45
N THR A 3 -2.20 8.64 7.33
CA THR A 3 -2.65 9.62 6.33
C THR A 3 -3.17 8.92 5.07
N TRP A 4 -4.49 8.83 4.97
CA TRP A 4 -5.18 8.27 3.81
C TRP A 4 -5.14 9.24 2.61
N PRO A 5 -5.18 8.75 1.36
CA PRO A 5 -5.23 7.34 0.97
C PRO A 5 -3.92 6.60 1.24
N CYS A 6 -4.00 5.28 1.27
CA CYS A 6 -2.86 4.40 1.53
C CYS A 6 -2.76 3.32 0.44
N LEU A 7 -1.63 2.63 0.39
CA LEU A 7 -1.43 1.42 -0.40
C LEU A 7 -1.19 0.23 0.52
N LEU A 8 -1.89 -0.87 0.29
CA LEU A 8 -1.59 -2.16 0.89
C LEU A 8 -0.65 -2.92 -0.05
N LYS A 9 0.51 -3.32 0.48
CA LYS A 9 1.48 -4.18 -0.19
C LYS A 9 1.37 -5.58 0.40
N LEU A 10 1.06 -6.55 -0.46
CA LEU A 10 1.06 -7.97 -0.11
C LEU A 10 2.47 -8.54 -0.24
N ASP A 11 2.88 -9.38 0.69
CA ASP A 11 4.14 -10.12 0.57
C ASP A 11 4.06 -11.17 -0.54
N GLY A 12 5.18 -11.39 -1.23
CA GLY A 12 5.30 -12.42 -2.27
C GLY A 12 4.70 -12.11 -3.65
N ASP A 13 3.88 -11.06 -3.80
CA ASP A 13 3.39 -10.55 -5.09
C ASP A 13 3.78 -9.07 -5.27
N ASP A 14 3.94 -8.58 -6.49
CA ASP A 14 4.09 -7.14 -6.79
C ASP A 14 2.74 -6.39 -6.76
N GLU A 15 1.66 -7.07 -6.36
CA GLU A 15 0.34 -6.47 -6.18
C GLU A 15 0.32 -5.35 -5.12
N LEU A 16 -0.36 -4.25 -5.47
CA LEU A 16 -0.63 -3.10 -4.63
C LEU A 16 -2.12 -2.82 -4.67
N ILE A 17 -2.73 -2.65 -3.50
CA ILE A 17 -4.15 -2.37 -3.37
C ILE A 17 -4.32 -0.94 -2.87
N TYR A 18 -5.05 -0.13 -3.63
CA TYR A 18 -5.37 1.24 -3.24
C TYR A 18 -6.47 1.24 -2.18
N LEU A 19 -6.22 1.93 -1.07
CA LEU A 19 -7.14 2.06 0.03
C LEU A 19 -7.48 3.54 0.25
N ARG A 20 -8.73 3.92 0.01
CA ARG A 20 -9.19 5.29 0.21
C ARG A 20 -9.41 5.62 1.68
N SER A 21 -9.71 4.60 2.48
CA SER A 21 -10.04 4.75 3.90
C SER A 21 -9.74 3.49 4.70
N HIS A 22 -9.84 3.59 6.02
CA HIS A 22 -9.72 2.43 6.91
C HIS A 22 -10.81 1.37 6.65
N ALA A 23 -12.00 1.79 6.23
CA ALA A 23 -13.07 0.84 5.90
C ALA A 23 -12.74 0.00 4.64
N ASP A 24 -11.99 0.57 3.71
CA ASP A 24 -11.48 -0.16 2.55
C ASP A 24 -10.51 -1.25 3.03
N LEU A 25 -9.61 -0.91 3.96
CA LEU A 25 -8.69 -1.88 4.56
C LEU A 25 -9.46 -3.04 5.20
N ASP A 26 -10.46 -2.75 6.04
CA ASP A 26 -11.27 -3.78 6.69
C ASP A 26 -11.96 -4.69 5.66
N SER A 27 -12.46 -4.10 4.57
CA SER A 27 -13.11 -4.86 3.49
C SER A 27 -12.12 -5.80 2.77
N GLU A 28 -10.90 -5.33 2.49
CA GLU A 28 -9.85 -6.15 1.89
C GLU A 28 -9.38 -7.24 2.86
N CYS A 29 -9.32 -6.97 4.17
CA CYS A 29 -8.98 -7.98 5.19
C CYS A 29 -10.03 -9.11 5.28
N GLU A 30 -11.30 -8.82 4.99
CA GLU A 30 -12.35 -9.85 4.92
C GLU A 30 -12.27 -10.68 3.64
N ALA A 31 -11.79 -10.08 2.54
CA ALA A 31 -11.69 -10.71 1.23
C ALA A 31 -10.37 -11.49 1.03
N LEU A 32 -9.29 -11.04 1.64
CA LEU A 32 -7.92 -11.51 1.44
C LEU A 32 -7.35 -12.16 2.71
N ILE A 33 -6.46 -13.13 2.53
CA ILE A 33 -5.70 -13.72 3.64
C ILE A 33 -4.42 -12.92 3.79
N LEU A 34 -4.40 -11.97 4.72
CA LEU A 34 -3.22 -11.15 4.96
C LEU A 34 -2.19 -11.90 5.80
N GLY A 35 -0.92 -11.79 5.39
CA GLY A 35 0.24 -12.31 6.08
C GLY A 35 0.83 -11.33 7.11
N PRO A 36 1.72 -11.81 7.99
CA PRO A 36 2.40 -10.96 8.98
C PRO A 36 3.42 -9.99 8.35
N ASP A 37 3.84 -10.25 7.12
CA ASP A 37 4.80 -9.44 6.36
C ASP A 37 4.11 -8.45 5.40
N ASP A 38 2.77 -8.45 5.36
CA ASP A 38 1.98 -7.46 4.63
C ASP A 38 2.00 -6.12 5.38
N TYR A 39 2.10 -5.03 4.62
CA TYR A 39 2.20 -3.70 5.21
C TYR A 39 1.46 -2.65 4.39
N VAL A 40 1.04 -1.60 5.08
CA VAL A 40 0.37 -0.44 4.50
C VAL A 40 1.33 0.73 4.43
N ILE A 41 1.29 1.47 3.33
CA ILE A 41 2.07 2.68 3.08
C ILE A 41 1.10 3.86 3.04
N ASP A 42 1.28 4.85 3.90
CA ASP A 42 0.44 6.06 3.88
C ASP A 42 0.91 7.08 2.83
N SER A 43 0.11 8.13 2.61
CA SER A 43 0.44 9.20 1.66
C SER A 43 1.72 10.00 1.99
N ASN A 44 2.31 9.81 3.17
CA ASN A 44 3.60 10.40 3.55
C ASN A 44 4.77 9.41 3.41
N GLY A 45 4.50 8.15 3.06
CA GLY A 45 5.49 7.08 2.96
C GLY A 45 5.72 6.31 4.26
N ASN A 46 5.00 6.62 5.35
CA ASN A 46 5.14 5.85 6.59
C ASN A 46 4.59 4.44 6.36
N THR A 47 5.30 3.42 6.86
CA THR A 47 4.83 2.04 6.80
C THR A 47 4.14 1.61 8.09
N PHE A 48 3.16 0.74 7.94
CA PHE A 48 2.37 0.20 9.04
C PHE A 48 2.19 -1.29 8.85
N GLY A 49 2.62 -2.07 9.83
CA GLY A 49 2.34 -3.50 9.87
C GLY A 49 0.87 -3.76 10.21
N LEU A 50 0.35 -4.87 9.71
CA LEU A 50 -1.02 -5.31 9.96
C LEU A 50 -1.04 -6.23 11.19
N GLN A 51 -1.88 -5.90 12.17
CA GLN A 51 -2.14 -6.76 13.31
C GLN A 51 -3.63 -6.97 13.52
N TYR A 52 -3.99 -8.19 13.90
CA TYR A 52 -5.35 -8.49 14.31
C TYR A 52 -5.48 -8.32 15.82
N ASN A 53 -6.46 -7.52 16.24
CA ASN A 53 -6.84 -7.49 17.65
C ASN A 53 -7.70 -8.71 18.03
N ASP A 54 -7.97 -8.89 19.32
CA ASP A 54 -8.82 -9.98 19.84
C ASP A 54 -10.27 -9.96 19.28
N SER A 55 -10.69 -8.85 18.67
CA SER A 55 -12.00 -8.69 18.01
C SER A 55 -11.93 -8.95 16.50
N ASN A 56 -10.82 -9.52 16.02
CA ASN A 56 -10.56 -9.80 14.61
C ASN A 56 -10.63 -8.55 13.71
N THR A 57 -10.42 -7.36 14.28
CA THR A 57 -10.31 -6.11 13.54
C THR A 57 -8.84 -5.84 13.24
N THR A 58 -8.58 -5.38 12.03
CA THR A 58 -7.24 -5.02 11.59
C THR A 58 -6.81 -3.68 12.19
N VAL A 59 -5.68 -3.68 12.86
CA VAL A 59 -5.05 -2.50 13.45
C VAL A 59 -3.73 -2.26 12.75
N LEU A 60 -3.52 -1.02 12.33
CA LEU A 60 -2.27 -0.57 11.75
C LEU A 60 -1.29 -0.19 12.85
N GLN A 61 -0.20 -0.96 12.98
CA GLN A 61 0.89 -0.63 13.88
C GLN A 61 1.98 0.11 13.11
N PRO A 62 2.33 1.35 13.49
CA PRO A 62 3.40 2.09 12.84
C PRO A 62 4.72 1.36 12.97
N GLU A 63 5.48 1.33 11.88
CA GLU A 63 6.84 0.83 11.85
C GLU A 63 7.85 1.98 11.88
N GLU A 64 9.11 1.68 12.20
CA GLU A 64 10.20 2.65 12.12
C GLU A 64 10.65 2.92 10.68
N ARG A 65 10.06 2.23 9.70
CA ARG A 65 10.39 2.36 8.29
C ARG A 65 9.50 3.41 7.63
N THR A 66 10.12 4.20 6.77
CA THR A 66 9.45 5.16 5.90
C THR A 66 10.02 4.98 4.50
N LEU A 67 9.15 4.84 3.51
CA LEU A 67 9.54 4.71 2.13
C LEU A 67 9.72 6.08 1.49
N SER A 68 10.81 6.20 0.75
CA SER A 68 11.07 7.33 -0.15
C SER A 68 10.11 7.33 -1.34
N VAL A 69 10.04 8.47 -2.04
CA VAL A 69 9.26 8.59 -3.28
C VAL A 69 9.79 7.61 -4.33
N GLU A 70 11.11 7.40 -4.40
CA GLU A 70 11.71 6.43 -5.33
C GLU A 70 11.28 4.99 -5.00
N GLU A 71 11.26 4.60 -3.73
CA GLU A 71 10.81 3.27 -3.31
C GLU A 71 9.33 3.04 -3.66
N VAL A 72 8.45 3.99 -3.32
CA VAL A 72 7.02 3.87 -3.65
C VAL A 72 6.81 3.85 -5.17
N THR A 73 7.55 4.67 -5.92
CA THR A 73 7.52 4.66 -7.39
C THR A 73 7.92 3.29 -7.94
N SER A 74 8.98 2.68 -7.39
CA SER A 74 9.42 1.35 -7.81
C SER A 74 8.35 0.29 -7.55
N LEU A 75 7.67 0.34 -6.40
CA LEU A 75 6.59 -0.60 -6.09
C LEU A 75 5.45 -0.48 -7.11
N ILE A 76 5.04 0.75 -7.44
CA ILE A 76 3.98 1.00 -8.43
C ILE A 76 4.39 0.54 -9.82
N GLN A 77 5.64 0.76 -10.21
CA GLN A 77 6.15 0.26 -11.50
C GLN A 77 6.09 -1.28 -11.57
N SER A 78 6.45 -1.98 -10.50
CA SER A 78 6.32 -3.44 -10.43
C SER A 78 4.87 -3.90 -10.53
N HIS A 79 3.96 -3.26 -9.78
CA HIS A 79 2.53 -3.54 -9.82
C HIS A 79 1.94 -3.42 -11.24
N GLU A 80 2.17 -2.28 -11.89
CA GLU A 80 1.68 -2.00 -13.24
C GLU A 80 2.28 -2.95 -14.29
N PHE A 81 3.54 -3.35 -14.10
CA PHE A 81 4.21 -4.33 -14.94
C PHE A 81 3.56 -5.71 -14.82
N CYS A 82 3.28 -6.16 -13.60
CA CYS A 82 2.61 -7.45 -13.34
C CYS A 82 1.19 -7.49 -13.91
N LEU A 83 0.46 -6.37 -13.88
CA LEU A 83 -0.85 -6.27 -14.51
C LEU A 83 -0.79 -6.26 -16.05
N ALA A 84 0.41 -6.22 -16.66
CA ALA A 84 0.65 -6.08 -18.10
C ALA A 84 -0.11 -4.90 -18.74
N GLN A 85 -0.58 -3.95 -17.94
CA GLN A 85 -1.48 -2.91 -18.40
C GLN A 85 -0.71 -1.84 -19.18
N ARG A 86 0.57 -1.57 -18.85
CA ARG A 86 1.37 -0.54 -19.52
C ARG A 86 2.89 -0.80 -19.44
N CYS A 87 3.62 -0.56 -20.53
CA CYS A 87 5.09 -0.54 -20.51
C CYS A 87 5.63 0.76 -19.87
N ILE A 88 5.62 0.87 -18.55
CA ILE A 88 5.94 2.13 -17.88
C ILE A 88 7.33 2.14 -17.23
N ILE A 89 8.36 2.21 -18.07
CA ILE A 89 9.74 2.49 -17.64
C ILE A 89 9.95 4.00 -17.30
N LYS A 90 8.88 4.83 -17.33
CA LYS A 90 8.98 6.30 -17.26
C LYS A 90 8.10 7.01 -16.22
N ILE A 91 7.35 6.30 -15.37
CA ILE A 91 6.64 6.97 -14.27
C ILE A 91 7.67 7.47 -13.26
N HIS A 92 7.61 8.75 -12.96
CA HIS A 92 8.31 9.38 -11.85
C HIS A 92 7.30 10.25 -11.13
N PHE A 93 7.17 10.04 -9.82
CA PHE A 93 6.37 10.89 -8.96
C PHE A 93 7.25 11.89 -8.23
N THR A 94 6.66 13.02 -7.87
CA THR A 94 7.33 14.09 -7.10
C THR A 94 7.08 14.00 -5.61
N SER A 95 6.11 13.17 -5.18
CA SER A 95 5.79 12.89 -3.78
C SER A 95 5.15 11.50 -3.63
N VAL A 96 5.19 10.95 -2.41
CA VAL A 96 4.50 9.69 -2.09
C VAL A 96 3.00 9.86 -2.29
N GLN A 97 2.41 10.96 -1.82
CA GLN A 97 1.00 11.25 -2.02
C GLN A 97 0.59 11.15 -3.51
N GLN A 98 1.36 11.77 -4.41
CA GLN A 98 1.07 11.70 -5.84
C GLN A 98 1.18 10.27 -6.38
N ALA A 99 2.14 9.50 -5.87
CA ALA A 99 2.32 8.10 -6.23
C ALA A 99 1.10 7.25 -5.79
N VAL A 100 0.67 7.40 -4.53
CA VAL A 100 -0.52 6.72 -3.99
C VAL A 100 -1.78 7.09 -4.77
N GLU A 101 -1.99 8.38 -5.04
CA GLU A 101 -3.13 8.89 -5.80
C GLU A 101 -3.15 8.39 -7.26
N ALA A 102 -2.00 8.02 -7.83
CA ALA A 102 -1.95 7.50 -9.21
C ALA A 102 -2.60 6.11 -9.35
N LEU A 103 -2.75 5.36 -8.26
CA LEU A 103 -3.46 4.08 -8.20
C LEU A 103 -4.95 4.23 -7.86
N ALA A 104 -5.44 5.47 -7.64
CA ALA A 104 -6.85 5.73 -7.46
C ALA A 104 -7.60 5.59 -8.81
N ASN A 105 -8.01 4.37 -9.15
CA ASN A 105 -8.87 4.10 -10.31
C ASN A 105 -10.31 4.60 -10.12
#